data_AF-A0A0Q7F9V0-F1
#
_entry.id   AF-A0A0Q7F9V0-F1
#
_cell.length_a   1.000
_cell.length_b   1.000
_cell.length_c   1.000
_cell.angle_alpha   90.00
_cell.angle_beta   90.00
_cell.angle_gamma   90.00
#
_symmetry.space_group_name_H-M   'P 1'
#
loop_
_entity.id
_entity.type
_entity.pdbx_description
1 polymer ?
#
loop_
_entity_poly.entity_id
_entity_poly.type
_entity_poly.pdbx_seq_one_letter_code
_entity_poly.pdbx_strand_id
1 'polypeptide(L)'
;MKKAFLSFLFFLFIIISSNAQASKSNLYKGTIDGKIAVTFFIKTEENPCTADLLYTAMYRYDKSGSWIQLDITQNTKNENQFALVEHGFTGLMILKKDETTFSGLWISSDSKKQLKVELKEAKMTKKETESYEAKMEKVNYENNDC
;
A
#
# COMPACT_ATOMS: atom_id res chain seq x y z
N MET A 1 -37.75 -22.54 -36.37
CA MET A 1 -37.03 -23.04 -35.17
C MET A 1 -35.51 -22.90 -35.20
N LYS A 2 -34.83 -22.81 -36.36
CA LYS A 2 -33.37 -22.62 -36.42
C LYS A 2 -32.88 -21.18 -36.15
N LYS A 3 -33.71 -20.16 -36.41
CA LYS A 3 -33.34 -18.73 -36.24
C LYS A 3 -33.37 -18.24 -34.79
N ALA A 4 -34.17 -18.87 -33.93
CA ALA A 4 -34.22 -18.54 -32.49
C ALA A 4 -33.02 -19.13 -31.72
N PHE A 5 -32.49 -20.27 -32.17
CA PHE A 5 -31.32 -20.90 -31.56
C PHE A 5 -30.02 -20.12 -31.84
N LEU A 6 -29.92 -19.48 -33.02
CA LEU A 6 -28.77 -18.65 -33.39
C LEU A 6 -28.69 -17.34 -32.57
N SER A 7 -29.83 -16.82 -32.11
CA SER A 7 -29.88 -15.61 -31.27
C SER A 7 -29.52 -15.87 -29.80
N PHE A 8 -29.66 -17.11 -29.33
CA PHE A 8 -29.30 -17.50 -27.96
C PHE A 8 -27.78 -17.72 -27.80
N LEU A 9 -27.10 -18.15 -28.87
CA LEU A 9 -25.64 -18.35 -28.85
C LEU A 9 -24.84 -17.03 -28.82
N PHE A 10 -25.43 -15.93 -29.30
CA PHE A 10 -24.75 -14.62 -29.34
C PHE A 10 -24.76 -13.88 -27.99
N PHE A 11 -25.61 -14.29 -27.04
CA PHE A 11 -25.69 -13.68 -25.71
C PHE A 11 -24.74 -14.31 -24.68
N LEU A 12 -24.17 -15.48 -24.95
CA LEU A 12 -23.25 -16.15 -24.01
C LEU A 12 -21.81 -15.61 -24.02
N PHE A 13 -21.45 -14.75 -24.97
CA PHE A 13 -20.08 -14.26 -25.14
C PHE A 13 -19.76 -12.94 -24.41
N ILE A 14 -20.71 -12.34 -23.68
CA ILE A 14 -20.52 -10.98 -23.11
C ILE A 14 -20.05 -11.01 -21.63
N ILE A 15 -19.94 -12.17 -20.98
CA ILE A 15 -19.51 -12.25 -19.58
C ILE A 15 -18.12 -12.87 -19.46
N ILE A 16 -17.15 -12.30 -20.16
CA ILE A 16 -15.75 -12.38 -19.68
C ILE A 16 -15.57 -11.15 -18.80
N SER A 17 -16.09 -11.21 -17.58
CA SER A 17 -15.70 -10.26 -16.54
C SER A 17 -14.21 -10.50 -16.30
N SER A 18 -13.37 -9.63 -16.85
CA SER A 18 -11.96 -9.55 -16.48
C SER A 18 -11.91 -9.41 -14.96
N ASN A 19 -11.56 -10.49 -14.25
CA ASN A 19 -11.19 -10.40 -12.85
C ASN A 19 -9.85 -9.63 -12.83
N ALA A 20 -9.93 -8.30 -12.89
CA ALA A 20 -8.81 -7.47 -12.49
C ALA A 20 -8.48 -7.91 -11.06
N GLN A 21 -7.23 -8.33 -10.84
CA GLN A 21 -6.73 -8.70 -9.51
C GLN A 21 -7.19 -7.64 -8.51
N ALA A 22 -7.90 -8.07 -7.48
CA ALA A 22 -8.56 -7.16 -6.54
C ALA A 22 -7.48 -6.46 -5.69
N SER A 23 -6.98 -5.32 -6.18
CA SER A 23 -6.09 -4.47 -5.41
C SER A 23 -6.89 -3.66 -4.40
N LYS A 24 -6.32 -3.51 -3.20
CA LYS A 24 -6.90 -2.72 -2.11
C LYS A 24 -5.93 -1.65 -1.65
N SER A 25 -6.37 -0.41 -1.72
CA SER A 25 -5.59 0.76 -1.33
C SER A 25 -6.17 1.37 -0.04
N ASN A 26 -5.30 1.64 0.94
CA ASN A 26 -5.67 2.27 2.21
C ASN A 26 -4.74 3.46 2.49
N LEU A 27 -5.32 4.49 3.13
CA LEU A 27 -4.59 5.65 3.60
C LEU A 27 -4.63 5.68 5.11
N TYR A 28 -3.50 6.01 5.72
CA TYR A 28 -3.37 6.20 7.15
C TYR A 28 -2.75 7.56 7.42
N LYS A 29 -3.20 8.19 8.49
CA LYS A 29 -2.66 9.46 8.97
C LYS A 29 -2.34 9.34 10.45
N GLY A 30 -1.32 10.05 10.89
CA GLY A 30 -0.95 10.02 12.29
C GLY A 30 0.36 10.73 12.55
N THR A 31 1.14 10.23 13.50
CA THR A 31 2.35 10.91 13.95
C THR A 31 3.52 9.98 14.22
N ILE A 32 4.72 10.55 14.10
CA ILE A 32 5.97 10.05 14.67
C ILE A 32 6.31 10.92 15.90
N ASP A 33 6.63 10.28 17.02
CA ASP A 33 6.89 10.90 18.33
C ASP A 33 5.76 11.82 18.85
N GLY A 34 4.51 11.60 18.41
CA GLY A 34 3.37 12.44 18.80
C GLY A 34 3.38 13.86 18.22
N LYS A 35 4.39 14.23 17.43
CA LYS A 35 4.63 15.61 16.99
C LYS A 35 4.74 15.75 15.48
N ILE A 36 5.34 14.77 14.83
CA ILE A 36 5.67 14.84 13.41
C ILE A 36 4.50 14.21 12.65
N ALA A 37 3.64 15.03 12.07
CA ALA A 37 2.51 14.56 11.27
C ALA A 37 2.99 13.86 9.99
N VAL A 38 2.41 12.69 9.73
CA VAL A 38 2.73 11.86 8.57
C VAL A 38 1.47 11.32 7.90
N THR A 39 1.58 11.14 6.59
CA THR A 39 0.59 10.45 5.75
C THR A 39 1.24 9.21 5.15
N PHE A 40 0.57 8.06 5.29
CA PHE A 40 1.05 6.75 4.86
C PHE A 40 0.02 6.12 3.92
N PHE A 41 0.45 5.71 2.74
CA PHE A 41 -0.40 5.09 1.73
C PHE A 41 0.13 3.71 1.37
N ILE A 42 -0.73 2.70 1.39
CA ILE A 42 -0.38 1.30 1.12
C ILE A 42 -1.38 0.69 0.15
N LYS A 43 -0.85 -0.05 -0.81
CA LYS A 43 -1.57 -0.88 -1.77
C LYS A 43 -1.25 -2.34 -1.47
N THR A 44 -2.29 -3.17 -1.42
CA THR A 44 -2.21 -4.61 -1.24
C THR A 44 -2.76 -5.29 -2.49
N GLU A 45 -2.01 -6.24 -3.04
CA GLU A 45 -2.38 -6.98 -4.25
C GLU A 45 -2.07 -8.47 -4.04
N GLU A 46 -2.73 -9.35 -4.77
CA GLU A 46 -2.34 -10.76 -4.80
C GLU A 46 -1.01 -10.90 -5.56
N ASN A 47 -0.08 -11.66 -5.01
CA ASN A 47 1.16 -11.97 -5.71
C ASN A 47 0.83 -12.83 -6.95
N PRO A 48 1.30 -12.49 -8.16
CA PRO A 48 1.01 -13.28 -9.36
C PRO A 48 1.78 -14.62 -9.41
N CYS A 49 2.82 -14.76 -8.60
CA CYS A 49 3.70 -15.93 -8.57
C CYS A 49 3.50 -16.82 -7.33
N THR A 50 3.01 -16.25 -6.23
CA THR A 50 2.76 -16.97 -4.97
C THR A 50 1.34 -16.74 -4.50
N ALA A 51 0.87 -17.53 -3.53
CA ALA A 51 -0.45 -17.28 -2.91
C ALA A 51 -0.42 -16.17 -1.85
N ASP A 52 0.68 -15.42 -1.75
CA ASP A 52 0.88 -14.40 -0.73
C ASP A 52 0.35 -13.04 -1.18
N LEU A 53 0.23 -12.11 -0.22
CA LEU A 53 -0.09 -10.72 -0.51
C LEU A 53 1.19 -9.93 -0.78
N LEU A 54 1.17 -9.16 -1.87
CA LEU A 54 2.18 -8.15 -2.18
C LEU A 54 1.75 -6.82 -1.57
N TYR A 55 2.67 -6.18 -0.85
CA TYR A 55 2.46 -4.86 -0.26
C TYR A 55 3.41 -3.85 -0.88
N THR A 56 2.85 -2.75 -1.37
CA THR A 56 3.61 -1.58 -1.83
C THR A 56 3.15 -0.39 -1.02
N ALA A 57 4.08 0.37 -0.44
CA ALA A 57 3.73 1.54 0.35
C ALA A 57 4.71 2.68 0.13
N MET A 58 4.21 3.87 0.45
CA MET A 58 5.00 5.08 0.58
C MET A 58 4.43 5.92 1.71
N TYR A 59 5.26 6.76 2.30
CA TYR A 59 4.80 7.71 3.31
C TYR A 59 5.48 9.06 3.14
N ARG A 60 4.93 10.09 3.75
CA ARG A 60 5.49 11.44 3.74
C ARG A 60 5.41 12.09 5.10
N TYR A 61 6.36 12.96 5.37
CA TYR A 61 6.22 13.99 6.39
C TYR A 61 5.33 15.11 5.84
N ASP A 62 4.24 15.43 6.54
CA ASP A 62 3.24 16.34 5.98
C ASP A 62 3.77 17.75 5.71
N LYS A 63 4.79 18.17 6.49
CA LYS A 63 5.46 19.47 6.31
C LYS A 63 6.40 19.53 5.10
N SER A 64 7.08 18.45 4.74
CA SER A 64 8.00 18.46 3.58
C SER A 64 7.27 18.16 2.28
N GLY A 65 6.23 17.31 2.33
CA GLY A 65 5.43 16.91 1.17
C GLY A 65 6.08 15.87 0.26
N SER A 66 7.39 15.61 0.40
CA SER A 66 8.11 14.56 -0.34
C SER A 66 7.72 13.17 0.15
N TRP A 67 7.49 12.26 -0.80
CA TRP A 67 7.16 10.87 -0.54
C TRP A 67 8.41 10.00 -0.49
N ILE A 68 8.39 9.04 0.43
CA ILE A 68 9.45 8.07 0.67
C ILE A 68 8.85 6.70 0.38
N GLN A 69 9.41 6.00 -0.59
CA GLN A 69 9.05 4.60 -0.87
C GLN A 69 9.53 3.68 0.24
N LEU A 70 8.78 2.61 0.47
CA LEU A 70 9.07 1.61 1.48
C LEU A 70 9.27 0.23 0.86
N ASP A 71 10.36 -0.42 1.24
CA ASP A 71 10.59 -1.83 1.02
C ASP A 71 9.97 -2.61 2.19
N ILE A 72 8.97 -3.44 1.89
CA ILE A 72 8.09 -4.03 2.90
C ILE A 72 8.35 -5.53 3.03
N THR A 73 8.43 -5.99 4.27
CA THR A 73 8.43 -7.42 4.60
C THR A 73 7.41 -7.70 5.68
N GLN A 74 6.46 -8.59 5.41
CA GLN A 74 5.52 -9.08 6.40
C GLN A 74 6.17 -10.21 7.21
N ASN A 75 5.90 -10.23 8.52
CA ASN A 75 6.39 -11.29 9.40
C ASN A 75 5.55 -12.57 9.20
N THR A 76 6.20 -13.66 8.77
CA THR A 76 5.55 -14.95 8.49
C THR A 76 5.06 -15.69 9.74
N LYS A 77 5.53 -15.31 10.94
CA LYS A 77 5.04 -15.87 12.22
C LYS A 77 3.93 -15.03 12.84
N ASN A 78 3.80 -13.77 12.45
CA ASN A 78 2.79 -12.86 12.92
C ASN A 78 2.42 -11.90 11.79
N GLU A 79 1.45 -12.30 10.97
CA GLU A 79 1.06 -11.62 9.72
C GLU A 79 0.61 -10.17 9.94
N ASN A 80 0.28 -9.79 11.17
CA ASN A 80 -0.04 -8.41 11.51
C ASN A 80 1.20 -7.54 11.75
N GLN A 81 2.41 -8.07 11.69
CA GLN A 81 3.65 -7.32 11.88
C GLN A 81 4.41 -7.15 10.57
N PHE A 82 4.95 -5.94 10.39
CA PHE A 82 5.62 -5.52 9.17
C PHE A 82 6.93 -4.82 9.52
N ALA A 83 7.97 -5.12 8.74
CA ALA A 83 9.15 -4.28 8.62
C ALA A 83 9.00 -3.45 7.34
N LEU A 84 9.16 -2.13 7.44
CA LEU A 84 9.06 -1.19 6.32
C LEU A 84 10.33 -0.34 6.30
N VAL A 85 11.24 -0.67 5.39
CA VAL A 85 12.53 0.01 5.24
C VAL A 85 12.35 1.18 4.27
N GLU A 86 12.84 2.36 4.64
CA GLU A 86 12.89 3.50 3.70
C GLU A 86 13.85 3.19 2.56
N HIS A 87 13.41 3.46 1.32
CA HIS A 87 14.29 3.34 0.16
C HIS A 87 15.58 4.15 0.39
N GLY A 88 16.75 3.54 0.16
CA GLY A 88 18.05 4.11 0.49
C GLY A 88 18.50 3.92 1.95
N PHE A 89 17.77 3.13 2.76
CA PHE A 89 18.09 2.78 4.14
C PHE A 89 18.37 4.00 5.03
N THR A 90 17.46 4.98 5.03
CA THR A 90 17.52 6.16 5.92
C THR A 90 16.79 5.95 7.26
N GLY A 91 15.92 4.95 7.31
CA GLY A 91 15.14 4.56 8.48
C GLY A 91 14.39 3.26 8.25
N LEU A 92 13.89 2.68 9.34
CA LEU A 92 13.10 1.46 9.35
C LEU A 92 11.90 1.68 10.27
N MET A 93 10.71 1.26 9.83
CA MET A 93 9.56 1.12 10.70
C MET A 93 9.30 -0.36 10.98
N ILE A 94 9.09 -0.69 12.26
CA ILE A 94 8.54 -1.98 12.67
C ILE A 94 7.15 -1.70 13.23
N LEU A 95 6.12 -2.06 12.46
CA LEU A 95 4.74 -1.72 12.77
C LEU A 95 3.88 -2.97 12.90
N LYS A 96 2.95 -2.93 13.84
CA LYS A 96 1.84 -3.87 13.96
C LYS A 96 0.57 -3.22 13.41
N LYS A 97 -0.10 -3.91 12.50
CA LYS A 97 -1.45 -3.61 12.04
C LYS A 97 -2.46 -4.17 13.03
N ASP A 98 -3.43 -3.35 13.41
CA ASP A 98 -4.68 -3.74 14.06
C ASP A 98 -5.83 -3.17 13.21
N GLU A 99 -7.04 -3.70 13.32
CA GLU A 99 -8.23 -3.42 12.48
C GLU A 99 -8.13 -2.20 11.53
N THR A 100 -7.96 -1.01 12.11
CA THR A 100 -7.85 0.30 11.40
C THR A 100 -6.62 1.12 11.77
N THR A 101 -5.60 0.52 12.40
CA THR A 101 -4.41 1.24 12.88
C THR A 101 -3.10 0.53 12.55
N PHE A 102 -2.04 1.32 12.43
CA PHE A 102 -0.67 0.82 12.51
C PHE A 102 0.02 1.50 13.69
N SER A 103 0.73 0.71 14.51
CA SER A 103 1.49 1.25 15.63
C SER A 103 2.82 0.52 15.81
N GLY A 104 3.83 1.22 16.31
CA GLY A 104 5.15 0.62 16.52
C GLY A 104 6.25 1.67 16.64
N LEU A 105 7.39 1.38 16.02
CA LEU A 105 8.59 2.22 16.11
C LEU A 105 9.11 2.57 14.72
N TRP A 106 9.55 3.82 14.57
CA TRP A 106 10.48 4.26 13.54
C TRP A 106 11.88 4.28 14.17
N ILE A 107 12.86 3.71 13.48
CA ILE A 107 14.23 3.54 13.94
C ILE A 107 15.13 4.19 12.88
N SER A 108 16.01 5.10 13.28
CA SER A 108 17.00 5.68 12.36
C SER A 108 17.93 4.60 11.83
N SER A 109 18.46 4.77 10.62
CA SER A 109 19.38 3.79 10.02
C SER A 109 20.64 3.52 10.84
N ASP A 110 21.06 4.48 11.68
CA ASP A 110 22.16 4.33 12.64
C ASP A 110 21.73 3.82 14.01
N SER A 111 20.45 3.45 14.18
CA SER A 111 19.81 2.96 15.41
C SER A 111 19.77 3.91 16.61
N LYS A 112 20.33 5.12 16.50
CA LYS A 112 20.44 6.06 17.64
C LYS A 112 19.11 6.68 18.04
N LYS A 113 18.14 6.74 17.13
CA LYS A 113 16.80 7.28 17.38
C LYS A 113 15.77 6.17 17.20
N GLN A 114 14.90 6.05 18.18
CA GLN A 114 13.71 5.20 18.12
C GLN A 114 12.52 6.05 18.53
N LEU A 115 11.57 6.23 17.64
CA LEU A 115 10.44 7.13 17.79
C LEU A 115 9.14 6.33 17.66
N LYS A 116 8.18 6.61 18.54
CA LYS A 116 6.87 5.96 18.49
C LYS A 116 6.13 6.37 17.23
N VAL A 117 5.51 5.40 16.56
CA VAL A 117 4.65 5.61 15.39
C VAL A 117 3.23 5.20 15.74
N GLU A 118 2.28 6.09 15.42
CA GLU A 118 0.85 5.83 15.55
C GLU A 118 0.13 6.35 14.30
N LEU A 119 -0.52 5.46 13.57
CA LEU A 119 -1.25 5.76 12.34
C LEU A 119 -2.66 5.19 12.43
N LYS A 120 -3.64 5.95 11.96
CA LYS A 120 -5.04 5.53 11.90
C LYS A 120 -5.55 5.67 10.48
N GLU A 121 -6.37 4.70 10.06
CA GLU A 121 -6.97 4.68 8.74
C GLU A 121 -7.82 5.94 8.52
N ALA A 122 -7.67 6.52 7.33
CA ALA A 122 -8.40 7.67 6.85
C ALA A 122 -9.20 7.28 5.60
N LYS A 123 -10.42 7.79 5.50
CA LYS A 123 -11.26 7.59 4.32
C LYS A 123 -10.63 8.28 3.11
N MET A 124 -10.75 7.66 1.95
CA MET A 124 -10.40 8.23 0.66
C MET A 124 -11.62 8.23 -0.26
N THR A 125 -11.73 9.26 -1.07
CA THR A 125 -12.55 9.26 -2.28
C THR A 125 -11.84 8.49 -3.39
N LYS A 126 -12.59 8.03 -4.39
CA LYS A 126 -12.01 7.36 -5.58
C LYS A 126 -10.93 8.21 -6.26
N LYS A 127 -11.18 9.52 -6.38
CA LYS A 127 -10.23 10.48 -6.98
C LYS A 127 -8.93 10.57 -6.17
N GLU A 128 -9.01 10.53 -4.84
CA GLU A 128 -7.83 10.50 -3.98
C GLU A 128 -7.06 9.19 -4.15
N THR A 129 -7.75 8.05 -4.20
CA THR A 129 -7.13 6.75 -4.46
C THR A 129 -6.32 6.77 -5.76
N GLU A 130 -6.94 7.17 -6.87
CA GLU A 130 -6.27 7.29 -8.18
C GLU A 130 -5.06 8.22 -8.12
N SER A 131 -5.19 9.35 -7.41
CA SER A 131 -4.09 10.30 -7.25
C SER A 131 -2.91 9.75 -6.44
N TYR A 132 -3.17 8.95 -5.40
CA TYR A 132 -2.11 8.33 -4.61
C TYR A 132 -1.44 7.18 -5.35
N GLU A 133 -2.20 6.39 -6.12
CA GLU A 133 -1.67 5.31 -6.95
C GLU A 133 -0.74 5.86 -8.05
N ALA A 134 -1.18 6.89 -8.77
CA ALA A 134 -0.32 7.56 -9.75
C ALA A 134 0.93 8.18 -9.12
N LYS A 135 0.82 8.68 -7.87
CA LYS A 135 1.97 9.20 -7.12
C LYS A 135 2.94 8.08 -6.74
N MET A 136 2.44 6.94 -6.29
CA MET A 136 3.23 5.75 -5.95
C MET A 136 4.00 5.24 -7.16
N GLU A 137 3.36 5.15 -8.32
CA GLU A 137 4.01 4.76 -9.58
C GLU A 137 5.16 5.70 -9.95
N LYS A 138 4.92 7.03 -9.89
CA LYS A 138 5.96 8.04 -10.15
C LYS A 138 7.16 7.90 -9.21
N VAL A 139 6.91 7.74 -7.91
CA VAL A 139 7.97 7.56 -6.91
C VAL A 139 8.76 6.28 -7.17
N ASN A 140 8.07 5.19 -7.54
CA ASN A 140 8.74 3.93 -7.87
C ASN A 140 9.65 4.06 -9.09
N TYR A 141 9.16 4.70 -10.16
CA TYR A 141 9.95 4.98 -11.36
C TYR A 141 11.20 5.82 -11.04
N GLU A 142 11.05 6.89 -10.26
CA GLU A 142 12.16 7.77 -9.87
C GLU A 142 13.25 7.04 -9.06
N ASN A 143 12.87 6.04 -8.25
CA ASN A 143 13.80 5.32 -7.38
C ASN A 143 14.47 4.10 -8.06
N ASN A 144 13.85 3.48 -9.06
CA ASN A 144 14.29 2.16 -9.57
C ASN A 144 14.58 2.12 -11.07
N ASP A 145 13.96 2.97 -11.87
CA ASP A 145 14.03 2.90 -13.34
C ASP A 145 14.96 3.98 -13.94
N CYS A 146 15.91 4.46 -13.15
CA CYS A 146 16.81 5.54 -13.52
C CYS A 146 18.10 5.04 -14.18
#